data_AF-A0A7Y3H3D6-F1
#
_entry.id   AF-A0A7Y3H3D6-F1
#
_cell.length_a   1.000
_cell.length_b   1.000
_cell.length_c   1.000
_cell.angle_alpha   90.00
_cell.angle_beta   90.00
_cell.angle_gamma   90.00
#
_symmetry.space_group_name_H-M   'P 1'
#
loop_
_entity.id
_entity.type
_entity.pdbx_description
1 polymer ?
#
loop_
_entity_poly.entity_id
_entity_poly.type
_entity_poly.pdbx_seq_one_letter_code
_entity_poly.pdbx_strand_id
1 'polypeptide(L)'
;LIVAIVVILILAITGSTLWKKANKLDPASEKEPTRFFIQNQLGAIMGVLAFLPLVILILTNKNISGKTKGIAGSIAGIAMVAAGISGVDFNPSSIEKYTEEINQQTEAAKSLNIDSDNVYWSKAGNKYHAFDDCHYIKGKNLSSGSIKESWEQKGISELCKICAKKAANSSVPSDVKVLEGNE
;
A
#
# COMPACT_ATOMS: atom_id res chain seq x y z
N LEU A 1 -13.02 -32.29 5.44
CA LEU A 1 -12.05 -31.92 4.39
C LEU A 1 -12.42 -30.63 3.68
N ILE A 2 -13.59 -30.54 3.02
CA ILE A 2 -14.02 -29.31 2.29
C ILE A 2 -14.03 -28.08 3.21
N VAL A 3 -14.64 -28.17 4.40
CA VAL A 3 -14.63 -27.08 5.39
C VAL A 3 -13.20 -26.64 5.74
N ALA A 4 -12.26 -27.58 5.90
CA ALA A 4 -10.87 -27.25 6.18
C ALA A 4 -10.19 -26.52 5.00
N ILE A 5 -10.45 -26.94 3.76
CA ILE A 5 -9.97 -26.26 2.54
C ILE A 5 -10.46 -24.80 2.51
N VAL A 6 -11.73 -24.57 2.83
CA VAL A 6 -12.31 -23.22 2.89
C VAL A 6 -11.65 -22.37 3.97
N VAL A 7 -11.45 -22.93 5.18
CA VAL A 7 -10.78 -22.22 6.28
C VAL A 7 -9.34 -21.85 5.91
N ILE A 8 -8.58 -22.80 5.33
CA ILE A 8 -7.20 -22.54 4.86
C ILE A 8 -7.20 -21.44 3.80
N LEU A 9 -8.17 -21.42 2.89
CA LEU A 9 -8.26 -20.41 1.83
C LEU A 9 -8.44 -19.01 2.42
N ILE A 10 -9.36 -18.86 3.37
CA ILE A 10 -9.60 -17.59 4.06
C ILE A 10 -8.32 -17.12 4.77
N LEU A 11 -7.63 -18.01 5.48
CA LEU A 11 -6.40 -17.69 6.18
C LEU A 11 -5.26 -17.31 5.21
N ALA A 12 -5.11 -18.02 4.10
CA ALA A 12 -4.09 -17.76 3.09
C ALA A 12 -4.30 -16.39 2.41
N ILE A 13 -5.54 -16.07 2.05
CA ILE A 13 -5.90 -14.76 1.48
C ILE A 13 -5.63 -13.67 2.52
N THR A 14 -6.08 -13.86 3.76
CA THR A 14 -5.88 -12.88 4.84
C THR A 14 -4.39 -12.64 5.09
N GLY A 15 -3.59 -13.70 5.24
CA GLY A 15 -2.14 -13.60 5.38
C GLY A 15 -1.48 -12.87 4.21
N SER A 16 -1.88 -13.17 2.97
CA SER A 16 -1.40 -12.48 1.78
C SER A 16 -1.74 -10.99 1.78
N THR A 17 -2.95 -10.61 2.18
CA THR A 17 -3.35 -9.20 2.28
C THR A 17 -2.57 -8.45 3.35
N LEU A 18 -2.31 -9.09 4.50
CA LEU A 18 -1.50 -8.51 5.57
C LEU A 18 -0.04 -8.36 5.15
N TRP A 19 0.52 -9.36 4.47
CA TRP A 19 1.86 -9.32 3.92
C TRP A 19 2.04 -8.17 2.93
N LYS A 20 1.11 -8.01 1.97
CA LYS A 20 1.14 -6.88 1.02
C LYS A 20 1.13 -5.52 1.73
N LYS A 21 0.33 -5.39 2.80
CA LYS A 21 0.30 -4.15 3.60
C LYS A 21 1.62 -3.92 4.34
N ALA A 22 2.22 -4.95 4.90
CA ALA A 22 3.52 -4.85 5.57
C ALA A 22 4.65 -4.50 4.59
N ASN A 23 4.68 -5.15 3.42
CA ASN A 23 5.67 -4.90 2.38
C ASN A 23 5.59 -3.46 1.80
N LYS A 24 4.41 -2.83 1.86
CA LYS A 24 4.28 -1.40 1.52
C LYS A 24 4.95 -0.46 2.52
N LEU A 25 5.15 -0.88 3.77
CA LEU A 25 5.79 -0.07 4.80
C LEU A 25 7.32 -0.17 4.73
N ASP A 26 7.85 -1.31 4.30
CA ASP A 26 9.29 -1.55 4.09
C ASP A 26 9.51 -2.32 2.78
N PRO A 27 9.38 -1.63 1.62
CA PRO A 27 9.54 -2.28 0.33
C PRO A 27 11.02 -2.59 0.05
N ALA A 28 11.27 -3.67 -0.68
CA ALA A 28 12.60 -3.91 -1.25
C ALA A 28 12.97 -2.88 -2.33
N SER A 29 14.26 -2.64 -2.47
CA SER A 29 14.82 -1.94 -3.62
C SER A 29 14.83 -2.84 -4.86
N GLU A 30 14.54 -2.29 -6.02
CA GLU A 30 14.66 -2.96 -7.32
C GLU A 30 16.11 -3.35 -7.65
N LYS A 31 17.10 -2.73 -7.00
CA LYS A 31 18.52 -3.07 -7.12
C LYS A 31 18.87 -4.41 -6.48
N GLU A 32 18.01 -4.92 -5.59
CA GLU A 32 18.14 -6.22 -4.92
C GLU A 32 17.08 -7.19 -5.48
N PRO A 33 17.24 -7.72 -6.70
CA PRO A 33 16.17 -8.38 -7.46
C PRO A 33 15.62 -9.63 -6.75
N THR A 34 16.46 -10.36 -6.03
CA THR A 34 16.05 -11.57 -5.28
C THR A 34 15.14 -11.20 -4.12
N ARG A 35 15.54 -10.22 -3.29
CA ARG A 35 14.73 -9.71 -2.17
C ARG A 35 13.46 -9.06 -2.70
N PHE A 36 13.56 -8.27 -3.77
CA PHE A 36 12.43 -7.64 -4.44
C PHE A 36 11.41 -8.65 -4.93
N PHE A 37 11.85 -9.70 -5.62
CA PHE A 37 10.96 -10.75 -6.09
C PHE A 37 10.29 -11.51 -4.94
N ILE A 38 11.08 -11.98 -3.98
CA ILE A 38 10.56 -12.79 -2.87
C ILE A 38 9.58 -11.97 -2.04
N GLN A 39 9.93 -10.74 -1.65
CA GLN A 39 9.05 -9.92 -0.82
C GLN A 39 7.75 -9.55 -1.54
N ASN A 40 7.79 -9.19 -2.82
CA ASN A 40 6.57 -8.84 -3.54
C ASN A 40 5.70 -10.06 -3.88
N GLN A 41 6.30 -11.24 -4.13
CA GLN A 41 5.56 -12.45 -4.51
C GLN A 41 5.35 -13.44 -3.37
N LEU A 42 5.77 -13.12 -2.13
CA LEU A 42 5.67 -14.05 -1.00
C LEU A 42 4.23 -14.49 -0.74
N GLY A 43 3.25 -13.60 -0.90
CA GLY A 43 1.84 -13.94 -0.77
C GLY A 43 1.44 -15.06 -1.73
N ALA A 44 1.85 -14.98 -3.00
CA ALA A 44 1.57 -16.00 -4.00
C ALA A 44 2.28 -17.32 -3.67
N ILE A 45 3.56 -17.24 -3.32
CA ILE A 45 4.38 -18.40 -2.95
C ILE A 45 3.75 -19.14 -1.76
N MET A 46 3.42 -18.41 -0.69
CA MET A 46 2.80 -18.97 0.51
C MET A 46 1.38 -19.49 0.23
N GLY A 47 0.62 -18.82 -0.64
CA GLY A 47 -0.70 -19.28 -1.08
C GLY A 47 -0.64 -20.64 -1.78
N VAL A 48 0.32 -20.85 -2.68
CA VAL A 48 0.53 -22.15 -3.33
C VAL A 48 1.03 -23.19 -2.33
N LEU A 49 2.03 -22.84 -1.50
CA LEU A 49 2.60 -23.74 -0.50
C LEU A 49 1.58 -24.21 0.55
N ALA A 50 0.57 -23.39 0.87
CA ALA A 50 -0.49 -23.75 1.80
C ALA A 50 -1.37 -24.91 1.30
N PHE A 51 -1.53 -25.05 -0.03
CA PHE A 51 -2.41 -26.06 -0.63
C PHE A 51 -1.67 -27.17 -1.36
N LEU A 52 -0.45 -26.95 -1.81
CA LEU A 52 0.30 -27.93 -2.62
C LEU A 52 0.47 -29.28 -1.91
N PRO A 53 0.91 -29.35 -0.64
CA PRO A 53 0.98 -30.63 0.07
C PRO A 53 -0.38 -31.29 0.22
N LEU A 54 -1.44 -30.50 0.44
CA LEU A 54 -2.81 -31.01 0.60
C LEU A 54 -3.35 -31.62 -0.70
N VAL A 55 -3.13 -30.97 -1.84
CA VAL A 55 -3.53 -31.50 -3.15
C VAL A 55 -2.80 -32.81 -3.43
N ILE A 56 -1.47 -32.85 -3.23
CA ILE A 56 -0.68 -34.07 -3.41
C ILE A 56 -1.21 -35.18 -2.50
N LEU A 57 -1.46 -34.88 -1.22
CA LEU A 57 -2.00 -35.84 -0.26
C LEU A 57 -3.35 -36.40 -0.72
N ILE A 58 -4.30 -35.56 -1.14
CA ILE A 58 -5.62 -36.00 -1.60
C ILE A 58 -5.48 -36.94 -2.82
N LEU A 59 -4.67 -36.55 -3.81
CA LEU A 59 -4.52 -37.30 -5.06
C LEU A 59 -3.75 -38.62 -4.87
N THR A 60 -2.81 -38.68 -3.94
CA THR A 60 -2.00 -39.90 -3.69
C THR A 60 -2.60 -40.83 -2.62
N ASN A 61 -3.60 -40.39 -1.86
CA ASN A 61 -4.21 -41.20 -0.81
C ASN A 61 -4.89 -42.45 -1.38
N LYS A 62 -4.52 -43.63 -0.87
CA LYS A 62 -5.07 -44.94 -1.28
C LYS A 62 -6.39 -45.29 -0.57
N ASN A 63 -6.68 -44.64 0.55
CA ASN A 63 -7.85 -44.92 1.40
C ASN A 63 -9.09 -44.11 1.01
N ILE A 64 -9.02 -43.30 -0.05
CA ILE A 64 -10.11 -42.45 -0.54
C ILE A 64 -10.59 -42.99 -1.89
N SER A 65 -11.90 -43.10 -2.08
CA SER A 65 -12.49 -43.53 -3.35
C SER A 65 -12.09 -42.57 -4.50
N GLY A 66 -12.00 -43.09 -5.74
CA GLY A 66 -11.63 -42.27 -6.91
C GLY A 66 -12.55 -41.07 -7.12
N LYS A 67 -13.86 -41.23 -6.90
CA LYS A 67 -14.85 -40.14 -7.00
C LYS A 67 -14.61 -39.04 -5.96
N THR A 68 -14.40 -39.42 -4.70
CA THR A 68 -14.12 -38.48 -3.60
C THR A 68 -12.79 -37.76 -3.81
N LYS A 69 -11.76 -38.48 -4.27
CA LYS A 69 -10.46 -37.93 -4.64
C LYS A 69 -10.57 -36.90 -5.75
N GLY A 70 -11.34 -37.20 -6.80
CA GLY A 70 -11.60 -36.27 -7.89
C GLY A 70 -12.24 -34.97 -7.38
N ILE A 71 -13.34 -35.06 -6.64
CA ILE A 71 -14.06 -33.89 -6.13
C ILE A 71 -13.19 -33.06 -5.18
N ALA A 72 -12.60 -33.69 -4.16
CA ALA A 72 -11.80 -32.98 -3.16
C ALA A 72 -10.50 -32.41 -3.75
N GLY A 73 -9.86 -33.15 -4.67
CA GLY A 73 -8.66 -32.73 -5.37
C GLY A 73 -8.92 -31.53 -6.27
N SER A 74 -10.03 -31.53 -7.03
CA SER A 74 -10.44 -30.38 -7.83
C SER A 74 -10.73 -29.15 -6.98
N ILE A 75 -11.47 -29.29 -5.88
CA ILE A 75 -11.75 -28.17 -4.97
C ILE A 75 -10.45 -27.60 -4.38
N ALA A 76 -9.54 -28.46 -3.91
CA ALA A 76 -8.26 -28.04 -3.36
C ALA A 76 -7.35 -27.40 -4.42
N GLY A 77 -7.37 -27.89 -5.67
CA GLY A 77 -6.66 -27.30 -6.79
C GLY A 77 -7.15 -25.90 -7.15
N ILE A 78 -8.47 -25.70 -7.22
CA ILE A 78 -9.07 -24.38 -7.44
C ILE A 78 -8.72 -23.43 -6.30
N ALA A 79 -8.79 -23.90 -5.04
CA ALA A 79 -8.41 -23.11 -3.88
C ALA A 79 -6.92 -22.70 -3.92
N MET A 80 -6.02 -23.58 -4.35
CA MET A 80 -4.60 -23.26 -4.54
C MET A 80 -4.40 -22.14 -5.56
N VAL A 81 -5.07 -22.24 -6.73
CA VAL A 81 -4.97 -21.21 -7.77
C VAL A 81 -5.52 -19.89 -7.27
N ALA A 82 -6.67 -19.90 -6.60
CA ALA A 82 -7.26 -18.70 -6.00
C ALA A 82 -6.33 -18.07 -4.96
N ALA A 83 -5.75 -18.86 -4.06
CA ALA A 83 -4.80 -18.39 -3.05
C ALA A 83 -3.53 -17.81 -3.71
N GLY A 84 -2.95 -18.50 -4.68
CA GLY A 84 -1.79 -18.04 -5.43
C GLY A 84 -2.04 -16.70 -6.11
N ILE A 85 -3.10 -16.59 -6.92
CA ILE A 85 -3.46 -15.35 -7.63
C ILE A 85 -3.77 -14.21 -6.64
N SER A 86 -4.50 -14.49 -5.56
CA SER A 86 -4.78 -13.47 -4.54
C SER A 86 -3.52 -12.93 -3.86
N GLY A 87 -2.46 -13.75 -3.83
CA GLY A 87 -1.16 -13.43 -3.27
C GLY A 87 -0.21 -12.69 -4.21
N VAL A 88 -0.42 -12.73 -5.52
CA VAL A 88 0.42 -12.04 -6.51
C VAL A 88 0.34 -10.54 -6.31
N ASP A 89 1.50 -9.88 -6.21
CA ASP A 89 1.57 -8.42 -6.27
C ASP A 89 1.87 -7.98 -7.71
N PHE A 90 0.84 -7.47 -8.39
CA PHE A 90 0.90 -7.00 -9.78
C PHE A 90 1.45 -5.58 -9.90
N ASN A 91 1.51 -4.83 -8.80
CA ASN A 91 2.04 -3.48 -8.76
C ASN A 91 2.99 -3.36 -7.57
N PRO A 92 4.13 -4.08 -7.62
CA PRO A 92 5.06 -4.17 -6.51
C PRO A 92 5.53 -2.79 -6.09
N SER A 93 5.61 -2.56 -4.78
CA SER A 93 6.16 -1.33 -4.23
C SER A 93 7.69 -1.45 -4.17
N SER A 94 8.40 -0.38 -4.50
CA SER A 94 9.86 -0.31 -4.44
C SER A 94 10.32 0.97 -3.74
N ILE A 95 11.54 0.93 -3.20
CA ILE A 95 12.19 2.13 -2.65
C ILE A 95 12.31 3.21 -3.74
N GLU A 96 12.67 2.82 -4.97
CA GLU A 96 12.83 3.70 -6.12
C GLU A 96 11.53 4.40 -6.48
N LYS A 97 10.42 3.64 -6.58
CA LYS A 97 9.10 4.19 -6.89
C LYS A 97 8.63 5.18 -5.82
N TYR A 98 8.80 4.84 -4.54
CA TYR A 98 8.46 5.76 -3.46
C TYR A 98 9.35 7.00 -3.44
N THR A 99 10.65 6.85 -3.72
CA THR A 99 11.56 7.99 -3.83
C THR A 99 11.15 8.92 -4.96
N GLU A 100 10.77 8.38 -6.11
CA GLU A 100 10.26 9.15 -7.25
C GLU A 100 8.94 9.86 -6.90
N GLU A 101 7.99 9.17 -6.30
CA GLU A 101 6.71 9.76 -5.86
C GLU A 101 6.92 10.91 -4.87
N ILE A 102 7.81 10.73 -3.86
CA ILE A 102 8.15 11.78 -2.89
C ILE A 102 8.82 12.97 -3.58
N ASN A 103 9.73 12.74 -4.53
CA ASN A 103 10.39 13.80 -5.28
C ASN A 103 9.40 14.60 -6.11
N GLN A 104 8.50 13.93 -6.85
CA GLN A 104 7.45 14.59 -7.63
C GLN A 104 6.54 15.45 -6.74
N GLN A 105 6.19 14.95 -5.56
CA GLN A 105 5.37 15.69 -4.60
C GLN A 105 6.12 16.85 -3.96
N THR A 106 7.41 16.68 -3.69
CA THR A 106 8.28 17.74 -3.18
C THR A 106 8.39 18.87 -4.20
N GLU A 107 8.59 18.55 -5.48
CA GLU A 107 8.60 19.56 -6.56
C GLU A 107 7.23 20.23 -6.75
N ALA A 108 6.14 19.46 -6.66
CA ALA A 108 4.79 20.04 -6.68
C ALA A 108 4.54 20.98 -5.48
N ALA A 109 5.01 20.64 -4.28
CA ALA A 109 4.92 21.49 -3.11
C ALA A 109 5.74 22.78 -3.29
N LYS A 110 6.99 22.68 -3.76
CA LYS A 110 7.85 23.83 -4.08
C LYS A 110 7.20 24.75 -5.13
N SER A 111 6.54 24.20 -6.14
CA SER A 111 5.82 24.98 -7.16
C SER A 111 4.69 25.85 -6.58
N LEU A 112 4.18 25.49 -5.39
CA LEU A 112 3.17 26.24 -4.64
C LEU A 112 3.79 27.13 -3.55
N ASN A 113 5.11 27.35 -3.55
CA ASN A 113 5.85 28.02 -2.49
C ASN A 113 5.65 27.39 -1.09
N ILE A 114 5.48 26.07 -1.04
CA ILE A 114 5.45 25.32 0.23
C ILE A 114 6.89 24.92 0.57
N ASP A 115 7.28 25.16 1.82
CA ASP A 115 8.55 24.68 2.37
C ASP A 115 8.48 23.15 2.55
N SER A 116 9.16 22.42 1.67
CA SER A 116 9.19 20.95 1.68
C SER A 116 9.92 20.36 2.87
N ASP A 117 10.74 21.16 3.57
CA ASP A 117 11.52 20.75 4.73
C ASP A 117 10.82 21.10 6.05
N ASN A 118 9.69 21.81 5.99
CA ASN A 118 8.89 22.22 7.14
C ASN A 118 7.38 22.04 6.88
N VAL A 119 6.94 20.78 6.87
CA VAL A 119 5.54 20.38 6.84
C VAL A 119 5.11 19.78 8.19
N TYR A 120 3.81 19.66 8.38
CA TYR A 120 3.19 19.19 9.62
C TYR A 120 2.30 17.97 9.38
N TRP A 121 2.32 17.01 10.30
CA TRP A 121 1.41 15.86 10.27
C TRP A 121 0.97 15.48 11.67
N SER A 122 -0.24 14.93 11.78
CA SER A 122 -0.79 14.49 13.07
C SER A 122 -0.64 12.98 13.25
N LYS A 123 -0.61 12.51 14.50
CA LYS A 123 -0.46 11.08 14.82
C LYS A 123 -1.51 10.18 14.14
N ALA A 124 -2.74 10.66 13.94
CA ALA A 124 -3.84 9.91 13.33
C ALA A 124 -4.15 10.32 11.88
N GLY A 125 -3.45 11.32 11.33
CA GLY A 125 -3.67 11.81 9.97
C GLY A 125 -2.99 10.96 8.90
N ASN A 126 -3.50 11.04 7.67
CA ASN A 126 -2.94 10.41 6.47
C ASN A 126 -2.45 11.42 5.42
N LYS A 127 -2.37 12.71 5.79
CA LYS A 127 -1.95 13.81 4.93
C LYS A 127 -0.97 14.69 5.68
N TYR A 128 -0.01 15.24 4.94
CA TYR A 128 0.85 16.29 5.46
C TYR A 128 0.25 17.65 5.12
N HIS A 129 0.61 18.64 5.91
CA HIS A 129 0.04 19.97 5.88
C HIS A 129 1.16 20.98 5.77
N ALA A 130 1.01 21.94 4.86
CA ALA A 130 1.96 23.04 4.73
C ALA A 130 1.85 24.08 5.87
N PHE A 131 0.73 24.07 6.61
CA PHE A 131 0.45 25.06 7.64
C PHE A 131 -0.10 24.36 8.88
N ASP A 132 0.48 24.65 10.05
CA ASP A 132 0.06 24.15 11.37
C ASP A 132 -1.34 24.64 11.79
N ASP A 133 -1.76 25.79 11.27
CA ASP A 133 -3.07 26.40 11.47
C ASP A 133 -4.20 25.78 10.63
N CYS A 134 -3.89 24.79 9.79
CA CYS A 134 -4.87 24.16 8.92
C CYS A 134 -6.02 23.56 9.73
N HIS A 135 -7.26 23.85 9.34
CA HIS A 135 -8.48 23.45 10.05
C HIS A 135 -8.54 21.97 10.43
N TYR A 136 -7.95 21.08 9.63
CA TYR A 136 -7.93 19.63 9.89
C TYR A 136 -6.94 19.18 10.96
N ILE A 137 -5.94 20.00 11.28
CA ILE A 137 -4.86 19.64 12.24
C ILE A 137 -4.72 20.62 13.40
N LYS A 138 -5.33 21.81 13.32
CA LYS A 138 -5.36 22.80 14.38
C LYS A 138 -5.84 22.18 15.70
N GLY A 139 -5.06 22.37 16.77
CA GLY A 139 -5.37 21.87 18.12
C GLY A 139 -5.05 20.38 18.34
N LYS A 140 -4.42 19.70 17.39
CA LYS A 140 -3.93 18.32 17.56
C LYS A 140 -2.45 18.31 17.94
N ASN A 141 -1.96 17.18 18.45
CA ASN A 141 -0.54 16.94 18.60
C ASN A 141 0.08 16.69 17.22
N LEU A 142 1.02 17.57 16.84
CA LEU A 142 1.67 17.56 15.52
C LEU A 142 3.13 17.16 15.65
N SER A 143 3.60 16.43 14.64
CA SER A 143 5.00 16.32 14.29
C SER A 143 5.29 17.27 13.12
N SER A 144 6.54 17.70 13.00
CA SER A 144 7.01 18.56 11.91
C SER A 144 8.35 18.08 11.38
N GLY A 145 8.67 18.46 10.15
CA GLY A 145 9.90 18.11 9.44
C GLY A 145 9.66 18.11 7.93
N SER A 146 10.52 17.46 7.19
CA SER A 146 10.39 17.34 5.73
C SER A 146 9.25 16.42 5.30
N ILE A 147 8.81 16.55 4.05
CA ILE A 147 7.88 15.61 3.40
C ILE A 147 8.44 14.19 3.46
N LYS A 148 9.76 14.03 3.30
CA LYS A 148 10.45 12.75 3.40
C LYS A 148 10.34 12.14 4.80
N GLU A 149 10.56 12.93 5.85
CA GLU A 149 10.43 12.46 7.23
C GLU A 149 8.98 12.09 7.58
N SER A 150 8.00 12.87 7.07
CA SER A 150 6.58 12.53 7.16
C SER A 150 6.28 11.16 6.51
N TRP A 151 6.87 10.88 5.35
CA TRP A 151 6.75 9.58 4.69
C TRP A 151 7.44 8.46 5.48
N GLU A 152 8.67 8.64 5.90
CA GLU A 152 9.43 7.62 6.64
C GLU A 152 8.77 7.25 7.98
N GLN A 153 8.16 8.22 8.66
CA GLN A 153 7.50 7.98 9.95
C GLN A 153 6.08 7.42 9.81
N LYS A 154 5.35 7.79 8.75
CA LYS A 154 3.89 7.61 8.69
C LYS A 154 3.35 7.09 7.35
N GLY A 155 4.18 7.01 6.32
CA GLY A 155 3.75 6.68 4.95
C GLY A 155 2.83 7.74 4.35
N ILE A 156 3.02 9.02 4.71
CA ILE A 156 2.18 10.13 4.26
C ILE A 156 2.84 10.84 3.06
N SER A 157 2.24 10.67 1.88
CA SER A 157 2.65 11.31 0.63
C SER A 157 1.66 12.39 0.17
N GLU A 158 0.43 12.39 0.65
CA GLU A 158 -0.57 13.35 0.16
C GLU A 158 -0.53 14.69 0.89
N LEU A 159 -0.38 15.79 0.15
CA LEU A 159 -0.61 17.15 0.64
C LEU A 159 -2.10 17.38 0.91
N CYS A 160 -2.42 18.03 2.03
CA CYS A 160 -3.77 18.50 2.30
C CYS A 160 -4.29 19.45 1.22
N LYS A 161 -5.44 19.14 0.61
CA LYS A 161 -6.06 19.97 -0.44
C LYS A 161 -6.33 21.42 -0.03
N ILE A 162 -6.63 21.67 1.26
CA ILE A 162 -6.83 23.03 1.78
C ILE A 162 -5.50 23.78 1.87
N CYS A 163 -4.44 23.11 2.30
CA CYS A 163 -3.09 23.67 2.26
C CYS A 163 -2.65 23.95 0.82
N ALA A 164 -2.88 23.02 -0.11
CA ALA A 164 -2.58 23.21 -1.52
C ALA A 164 -3.32 24.43 -2.10
N LYS A 165 -4.62 24.57 -1.83
CA LYS A 165 -5.43 25.72 -2.28
C LYS A 165 -4.96 27.04 -1.66
N LYS A 166 -4.68 27.05 -0.35
CA LYS A 166 -4.16 28.24 0.35
C LYS A 166 -2.80 28.66 -0.21
N ALA A 167 -1.91 27.71 -0.47
CA ALA A 167 -0.60 27.95 -1.07
C ALA A 167 -0.72 28.47 -2.52
N ALA A 168 -1.53 27.83 -3.35
CA ALA A 168 -1.81 28.27 -4.73
C ALA A 168 -2.39 29.69 -4.79
N ASN A 169 -3.29 30.04 -3.88
CA ASN A 169 -3.86 31.38 -3.82
C ASN A 169 -2.82 32.44 -3.39
N SER A 170 -1.82 32.07 -2.61
CA SER A 170 -0.73 32.96 -2.18
C SER A 170 0.37 33.10 -3.23
N SER A 171 0.52 32.12 -4.13
CA SER A 171 1.47 32.17 -5.24
C SER A 171 1.00 32.95 -6.46
N VAL A 172 -0.29 33.35 -6.51
CA VAL A 172 -0.82 34.25 -7.56
C VAL A 172 -0.47 35.71 -7.22
N PRO A 173 0.18 36.47 -8.13
CA PRO A 173 0.46 37.88 -7.95
C PRO A 173 -0.80 38.68 -7.57
N SER A 174 -0.65 39.59 -6.61
CA SER A 174 -1.72 40.43 -6.06
C SER A 174 -2.56 41.15 -7.12
N ASP A 175 -1.95 41.47 -8.27
CA ASP A 175 -2.55 42.24 -9.36
C ASP A 175 -3.65 41.49 -10.13
N VAL A 176 -3.72 40.15 -10.02
CA VAL A 176 -4.76 39.33 -10.66
C VAL A 176 -6.00 39.19 -9.78
N LYS A 177 -5.84 39.23 -8.44
CA LYS A 177 -6.95 39.05 -7.48
C LYS A 177 -7.99 40.17 -7.51
N VAL A 178 -7.65 41.33 -8.05
CA VAL A 178 -8.55 42.50 -8.14
C VAL A 178 -9.59 42.34 -9.26
N LEU A 179 -9.34 41.50 -10.26
CA LEU A 179 -10.20 41.39 -11.44
C LEU A 179 -11.40 40.44 -11.27
N GLU A 180 -11.42 39.58 -10.25
CA GLU A 180 -12.52 38.62 -9.99
C GLU A 180 -13.48 39.08 -8.87
N GLY A 181 -13.27 40.28 -8.30
CA GLY A 181 -14.04 40.79 -7.15
C GLY A 181 -15.05 41.89 -7.46
N ASN A 182 -15.23 42.27 -8.72
CA ASN A 182 -16.13 43.35 -9.15
C ASN A 182 -17.15 42.85 -10.19
N GLU A 183 -18.06 41.96 -9.81
CA GLU A 183 -19.40 41.82 -10.42
C GLU A 183 -20.44 41.45 -9.35
#